data_AF-A0A0J8FRA2-F1
#
_entry.id   AF-A0A0J8FRA2-F1
#
_cell.length_a   1.000
_cell.length_b   1.000
_cell.length_c   1.000
_cell.angle_alpha   90.00
_cell.angle_beta   90.00
_cell.angle_gamma   90.00
#
_symmetry.space_group_name_H-M   'P 1'
#
loop_
_entity.id
_entity.type
_entity.pdbx_description
1 polymer ?
#
loop_
_entity_poly.entity_id
_entity_poly.type
_entity_poly.pdbx_seq_one_letter_code
_entity_poly.pdbx_strand_id
1 'polypeptide(L)'
;MMQRNKLVPELTVTDLSKSLEFWVSFLGFEVAYQRLEEGFAYLDLDGAQVMLEQVDPLANQWQTGALERPFGRGMNLQVDVAAVLPLLQRLDEAAYPLFKTCKDVWYRAGEVEVGQREFLVQDPDGYLVRLVERLGERAGPDAV
;
A
#
# COMPACT_ATOMS: atom_id res chain seq x y z
N MET A 1 -16.57 -13.17 10.76
CA MET A 1 -15.27 -13.79 10.46
C MET A 1 -14.66 -12.99 9.32
N MET A 2 -13.44 -12.49 9.48
CA MET A 2 -12.77 -11.73 8.43
C MET A 2 -12.46 -12.65 7.24
N GLN A 3 -12.81 -12.22 6.02
CA GLN A 3 -12.47 -12.96 4.80
C GLN A 3 -11.01 -12.70 4.46
N ARG A 4 -10.20 -13.76 4.34
CA ARG A 4 -8.77 -13.65 4.03
C ARG A 4 -8.53 -13.62 2.52
N ASN A 5 -7.70 -12.70 2.09
CA ASN A 5 -7.21 -12.63 0.72
C ASN A 5 -6.31 -13.82 0.39
N LYS A 6 -6.32 -14.20 -0.89
CA LYS A 6 -5.44 -15.25 -1.42
C LYS A 6 -3.98 -14.80 -1.55
N LEU A 7 -3.75 -13.50 -1.62
CA LEU A 7 -2.43 -12.88 -1.64
C LEU A 7 -2.42 -11.76 -0.60
N VAL A 8 -1.50 -11.87 0.36
CA VAL A 8 -1.32 -10.90 1.44
C VAL A 8 0.19 -10.67 1.57
N PRO A 9 0.71 -9.49 1.21
CA PRO A 9 2.11 -9.17 1.47
C PRO A 9 2.35 -9.02 2.97
N GLU A 10 3.52 -9.50 3.41
CA GLU A 10 4.06 -9.24 4.74
C GLU A 10 5.26 -8.32 4.60
N LEU A 11 5.22 -7.18 5.29
CA LEU A 11 6.24 -6.14 5.23
C LEU A 11 7.01 -6.13 6.53
N THR A 12 8.31 -6.37 6.43
CA THR A 12 9.24 -6.22 7.54
C THR A 12 9.49 -4.73 7.77
N VAL A 13 9.12 -4.20 8.94
CA VAL A 13 9.23 -2.78 9.27
C VAL A 13 10.22 -2.53 10.39
N THR A 14 10.84 -1.36 10.44
CA THR A 14 11.82 -1.06 11.51
C THR A 14 11.17 -0.50 12.78
N ASP A 15 9.98 0.09 12.67
CA ASP A 15 9.22 0.68 13.76
C ASP A 15 7.72 0.48 13.49
N LEU A 16 7.09 -0.45 14.21
CA LEU A 16 5.68 -0.78 14.02
C LEU A 16 4.78 0.41 14.34
N SER A 17 5.12 1.23 15.32
CA SER A 17 4.30 2.39 15.70
C SER A 17 4.24 3.42 14.57
N LYS A 18 5.39 3.76 13.98
CA LYS A 18 5.44 4.67 12.82
C LYS A 18 4.77 4.09 11.59
N SER A 19 4.90 2.77 11.40
CA SER A 19 4.25 2.07 10.30
C SER A 19 2.72 2.11 10.47
N LEU A 20 2.22 1.81 11.67
CA LEU A 20 0.78 1.90 11.96
C LEU A 20 0.25 3.32 11.78
N GLU A 21 0.99 4.35 12.22
CA GLU A 21 0.62 5.74 11.97
C GLU A 21 0.46 6.02 10.46
N PHE A 22 1.42 5.58 9.64
CA PHE A 22 1.32 5.73 8.19
C PHE A 22 0.15 4.94 7.59
N TRP A 23 0.07 3.63 7.83
CA TRP A 23 -0.89 2.75 7.18
C TRP A 23 -2.32 3.01 7.66
N VAL A 24 -2.52 3.24 8.97
CA VAL A 24 -3.85 3.49 9.56
C VAL A 24 -4.24 4.95 9.45
N SER A 25 -3.46 5.87 10.02
CA SER A 25 -3.86 7.27 10.10
C SER A 25 -3.80 7.98 8.75
N PHE A 26 -2.79 7.70 7.92
CA PHE A 26 -2.67 8.40 6.63
C PHE A 26 -3.40 7.65 5.51
N LEU A 27 -3.17 6.35 5.34
CA LEU A 27 -3.77 5.58 4.26
C LEU A 27 -5.18 5.05 4.56
N GLY A 28 -5.60 5.05 5.83
CA GLY A 28 -6.97 4.70 6.24
C GLY A 28 -7.21 3.20 6.44
N PHE A 29 -6.17 2.37 6.50
CA PHE A 29 -6.32 0.97 6.88
C PHE A 29 -6.86 0.84 8.31
N GLU A 30 -7.54 -0.26 8.59
CA GLU A 30 -7.94 -0.64 9.94
C GLU A 30 -7.07 -1.81 10.44
N VAL A 31 -6.84 -1.86 11.75
CA VAL A 31 -6.20 -3.01 12.38
C VAL A 31 -7.24 -4.12 12.55
N ALA A 32 -7.13 -5.18 11.74
CA ALA A 32 -8.00 -6.35 11.86
C ALA A 32 -7.67 -7.15 13.13
N TYR A 33 -6.39 -7.32 13.43
CA TYR A 33 -5.86 -7.83 14.71
C TYR A 33 -4.36 -7.56 14.82
N GLN A 34 -3.82 -7.60 16.04
CA GLN A 34 -2.40 -7.35 16.29
C GLN A 34 -1.89 -8.19 17.46
N ARG A 35 -0.58 -8.43 17.47
CA ARG A 35 0.18 -9.06 18.56
C ARG A 35 1.38 -8.14 18.85
N LEU A 36 1.16 -7.14 19.69
CA LEU A 36 2.16 -6.09 19.93
C LEU A 36 3.41 -6.65 20.61
N GLU A 37 3.24 -7.69 21.43
CA GLU A 37 4.31 -8.45 22.07
C GLU A 37 5.21 -9.19 21.07
N GLU A 38 4.70 -9.46 19.85
CA GLU A 38 5.46 -10.04 18.74
C GLU A 38 5.84 -8.99 17.68
N GLY A 39 5.51 -7.70 17.89
CA GLY A 39 5.75 -6.66 16.90
C GLY A 39 4.95 -6.84 15.60
N PHE A 40 3.76 -7.44 15.67
CA PHE A 40 2.96 -7.81 14.50
C PHE A 40 1.61 -7.07 14.44
N ALA A 41 1.20 -6.66 13.23
CA ALA A 41 -0.15 -6.17 12.94
C ALA A 41 -0.68 -6.70 11.60
N TYR A 42 -1.96 -7.06 11.58
CA TYR A 42 -2.69 -7.40 10.36
C TYR A 42 -3.67 -6.28 10.02
N LEU A 43 -3.55 -5.72 8.83
CA LEU A 43 -4.32 -4.58 8.38
C LEU A 43 -5.30 -4.96 7.26
N ASP A 44 -6.43 -4.26 7.22
CA ASP A 44 -7.46 -4.37 6.17
C ASP A 44 -7.92 -2.98 5.74
N LEU A 45 -8.12 -2.79 4.44
CA LEU A 45 -8.78 -1.63 3.85
C LEU A 45 -9.76 -2.11 2.80
N ASP A 46 -11.04 -2.24 3.17
CA ASP A 46 -12.11 -2.75 2.31
C ASP A 46 -11.75 -4.07 1.61
N GLY A 47 -11.07 -4.97 2.34
CA GLY A 47 -10.59 -6.24 1.81
C GLY A 47 -9.21 -6.20 1.16
N ALA A 48 -8.55 -5.05 1.00
CA ALA A 48 -7.12 -5.01 0.70
C ALA A 48 -6.31 -5.25 1.98
N GLN A 49 -5.48 -6.29 2.00
CA GLN A 49 -4.87 -6.80 3.24
C GLN A 49 -3.36 -6.77 3.19
N VAL A 50 -2.73 -6.31 4.28
CA VAL A 50 -1.28 -6.21 4.45
C VAL A 50 -0.91 -6.62 5.87
N MET A 51 0.18 -7.36 6.03
CA MET A 51 0.77 -7.68 7.34
C MET A 51 2.01 -6.83 7.56
N LEU A 52 2.20 -6.34 8.79
CA LEU A 52 3.40 -5.65 9.23
C LEU A 52 4.05 -6.47 10.34
N GLU A 53 5.35 -6.71 10.21
CA GLU A 53 6.17 -7.41 11.22
C GLU A 53 7.41 -6.56 11.52
N GLN A 54 7.59 -6.14 12.77
CA GLN A 54 8.76 -5.37 13.16
C GLN A 54 10.02 -6.23 13.16
N VAL A 55 11.14 -5.70 12.65
CA VAL A 55 12.43 -6.37 12.72
C VAL A 55 12.75 -6.76 14.17
N ASP A 56 13.00 -8.06 14.39
CA ASP A 56 13.51 -8.61 15.63
C ASP A 56 14.76 -9.46 15.35
N PRO A 57 15.96 -9.01 15.76
CA PRO A 57 17.20 -9.77 15.58
C PRO A 57 17.23 -11.13 16.30
N LEU A 58 16.36 -11.35 17.28
CA LEU A 58 16.27 -12.60 18.03
C LEU A 58 15.24 -13.56 17.44
N ALA A 59 14.35 -13.06 16.57
CA ALA A 59 13.34 -13.86 15.89
C ALA A 59 13.90 -14.49 14.61
N ASN A 60 13.40 -15.68 14.26
CA ASN A 60 13.74 -16.37 13.02
C ASN A 60 12.88 -15.83 11.85
N GLN A 61 12.98 -14.53 11.58
CA GLN A 61 12.23 -13.84 10.53
C GLN A 61 12.70 -14.26 9.13
N TRP A 62 11.81 -14.18 8.15
CA TRP A 62 12.06 -14.62 6.76
C TRP A 62 12.90 -13.65 5.93
N GLN A 63 14.05 -13.23 6.48
CA GLN A 63 14.99 -12.37 5.77
C GLN A 63 15.74 -13.17 4.71
N THR A 64 15.53 -12.81 3.45
CA THR A 64 16.19 -13.46 2.29
C THR A 64 17.52 -12.79 1.91
N GLY A 65 17.86 -11.67 2.55
CA GLY A 65 19.07 -10.89 2.34
C GLY A 65 19.15 -9.71 3.31
N ALA A 66 20.16 -8.86 3.15
CA ALA A 66 20.33 -7.69 3.98
C ALA A 66 19.18 -6.68 3.80
N LEU A 67 18.67 -6.17 4.92
CA LEU A 67 17.66 -5.11 4.95
C LEU A 67 18.33 -3.75 4.70
N GLU A 68 18.22 -3.25 3.47
CA GLU A 68 18.77 -1.97 3.03
C GLU A 68 17.65 -1.03 2.55
N ARG A 69 17.53 0.15 3.17
CA ARG A 69 16.52 1.15 2.79
C ARG A 69 16.81 1.76 1.39
N PRO A 70 15.77 2.10 0.61
CA PRO A 70 14.35 1.83 0.86
C PRO A 70 14.06 0.33 0.76
N PHE A 71 13.24 -0.22 1.67
CA PHE A 71 12.83 -1.62 1.59
C PHE A 71 11.90 -1.85 0.39
N GLY A 72 11.77 -3.11 -0.06
CA GLY A 72 10.90 -3.45 -1.19
C GLY A 72 11.36 -2.95 -2.56
N ARG A 73 12.67 -2.78 -2.77
CA ARG A 73 13.23 -2.34 -4.06
C ARG A 73 12.75 -3.24 -5.21
N GLY A 74 12.19 -2.62 -6.25
CA GLY A 74 11.72 -3.31 -7.46
C GLY A 74 10.25 -3.73 -7.45
N MET A 75 9.51 -3.51 -6.37
CA MET A 75 8.07 -3.76 -6.31
C MET A 75 7.27 -2.49 -5.94
N ASN A 76 5.96 -2.53 -6.20
CA ASN A 76 4.99 -1.64 -5.59
C ASN A 76 3.75 -2.44 -5.20
N LEU A 77 3.05 -1.97 -4.17
CA LEU A 77 1.77 -2.52 -3.74
C LEU A 77 0.66 -1.65 -4.33
N GLN A 78 -0.03 -2.16 -5.34
CA GLN A 78 -1.24 -1.51 -5.82
C GLN A 78 -2.39 -1.81 -4.86
N VAL A 79 -3.03 -0.75 -4.36
CA VAL A 79 -4.21 -0.81 -3.49
C VAL A 79 -5.32 -0.01 -4.15
N ASP A 80 -6.40 -0.69 -4.51
CA ASP A 80 -7.60 -0.04 -5.01
C ASP A 80 -8.35 0.59 -3.83
N VAL A 81 -8.73 1.86 -3.97
CA VAL A 81 -9.47 2.63 -2.96
C VAL A 81 -10.70 3.25 -3.56
N ALA A 82 -11.72 3.48 -2.74
CA ALA A 82 -12.96 4.11 -3.20
C ALA A 82 -12.74 5.54 -3.75
N ALA A 83 -11.83 6.31 -3.14
CA ALA A 83 -11.45 7.63 -3.60
C ALA A 83 -10.03 7.98 -3.12
N VAL A 84 -9.21 8.61 -3.97
CA VAL A 84 -7.85 9.04 -3.57
C VAL A 84 -7.84 10.37 -2.81
N LEU A 85 -8.85 11.24 -3.02
CA LEU A 85 -8.84 12.60 -2.50
C LEU A 85 -8.75 12.67 -0.96
N PRO A 86 -9.51 11.87 -0.19
CA PRO A 86 -9.40 11.90 1.28
C PRO A 86 -8.01 11.47 1.78
N LEU A 87 -7.36 10.54 1.08
CA LEU A 87 -6.00 10.08 1.44
C LEU A 87 -4.98 11.18 1.18
N LEU A 88 -5.09 11.88 0.04
CA LEU A 88 -4.24 13.01 -0.29
C LEU A 88 -4.37 14.14 0.74
N GLN A 89 -5.57 14.43 1.23
CA GLN A 89 -5.81 15.42 2.27
C GLN A 89 -5.10 15.07 3.58
N ARG A 90 -5.25 13.82 4.06
CA ARG A 90 -4.56 13.37 5.28
C ARG A 90 -3.04 13.40 5.15
N LEU A 91 -2.51 13.03 3.99
CA LEU A 91 -1.07 13.10 3.71
C LEU A 91 -0.57 14.56 3.69
N ASP A 92 -1.32 15.48 3.10
CA ASP A 92 -0.98 16.91 3.06
C ASP A 92 -1.03 17.53 4.48
N GLU A 93 -2.06 17.22 5.27
CA GLU A 93 -2.18 17.64 6.67
C GLU A 93 -1.01 17.14 7.53
N ALA A 94 -0.52 15.94 7.26
CA ALA A 94 0.66 15.36 7.91
C ALA A 94 2.00 15.84 7.31
N ALA A 95 1.96 16.71 6.28
CA ALA A 95 3.12 17.12 5.48
C ALA A 95 3.96 15.93 4.96
N TYR A 96 3.30 14.82 4.64
CA TYR A 96 3.94 13.58 4.20
C TYR A 96 4.16 13.59 2.68
N PRO A 97 5.40 13.46 2.19
CA PRO A 97 5.70 13.65 0.78
C PRO A 97 5.18 12.52 -0.11
N LEU A 98 4.63 12.88 -1.27
CA LEU A 98 4.30 11.92 -2.31
C LEU A 98 5.55 11.55 -3.11
N PHE A 99 5.69 10.27 -3.45
CA PHE A 99 6.70 9.81 -4.41
C PHE A 99 6.34 10.22 -5.84
N LYS A 100 5.05 10.11 -6.20
CA LYS A 100 4.49 10.59 -7.46
C LYS A 100 3.15 11.26 -7.21
N THR A 101 2.99 12.48 -7.72
CA THR A 101 1.75 13.25 -7.58
C THR A 101 0.56 12.57 -8.26
N CYS A 102 -0.65 12.88 -7.78
CA CYS A 102 -1.88 12.32 -8.28
C CYS A 102 -2.13 12.69 -9.75
N LYS A 103 -2.45 11.69 -10.59
CA LYS A 103 -2.77 11.85 -12.00
C LYS A 103 -3.81 10.84 -12.46
N ASP A 104 -4.61 11.24 -13.44
CA ASP A 104 -5.45 10.31 -14.18
C ASP A 104 -4.60 9.69 -15.30
N VAL A 105 -4.57 8.36 -15.34
CA VAL A 105 -3.79 7.58 -16.32
C VAL A 105 -4.69 6.51 -16.91
N TRP A 106 -4.58 6.34 -18.23
CA TRP A 106 -5.30 5.32 -18.99
C TRP A 106 -4.27 4.30 -19.49
N TYR A 107 -4.43 3.05 -19.09
CA TYR A 107 -3.54 1.96 -19.47
C TYR A 107 -4.26 1.03 -20.44
N ARG A 108 -3.63 0.73 -21.57
CA ARG A 108 -4.13 -0.28 -22.51
C ARG A 108 -4.14 -1.66 -21.85
N ALA A 109 -5.30 -2.29 -21.84
CA ALA A 109 -5.53 -3.65 -21.38
C ALA A 109 -6.24 -4.44 -22.49
N GLY A 110 -5.47 -4.96 -23.43
CA GLY A 110 -6.01 -5.56 -24.65
C GLY A 110 -6.66 -4.50 -25.55
N GLU A 111 -7.95 -4.68 -25.85
CA GLU A 111 -8.75 -3.81 -26.73
C GLU A 111 -9.38 -2.61 -26.02
N VAL A 112 -9.30 -2.56 -24.68
CA VAL A 112 -9.81 -1.46 -23.87
C VAL A 112 -8.67 -0.68 -23.23
N GLU A 113 -8.96 0.52 -22.79
CA GLU A 113 -8.14 1.26 -21.83
C GLU A 113 -8.83 1.27 -20.47
N VAL A 114 -8.09 0.90 -19.43
CA VAL A 114 -8.54 0.98 -18.03
C VAL A 114 -8.05 2.30 -17.47
N GLY A 115 -9.00 3.13 -17.04
CA GLY A 115 -8.75 4.43 -16.44
C GLY A 115 -8.56 4.30 -14.94
N GLN A 116 -7.53 4.96 -14.43
CA GLN A 116 -7.30 5.08 -13.00
C GLN A 116 -6.76 6.45 -12.62
N ARG A 117 -7.27 6.96 -11.52
CA ARG A 117 -6.66 8.08 -10.80
C ARG A 117 -5.71 7.49 -9.77
N GLU A 118 -4.43 7.83 -9.87
CA GLU A 118 -3.39 7.20 -9.07
C GLU A 118 -2.39 8.20 -8.51
N PHE A 119 -1.85 7.89 -7.33
CA PHE A 119 -0.64 8.51 -6.78
C PHE A 119 0.24 7.44 -6.12
N LEU A 120 1.50 7.78 -5.88
CA LEU A 120 2.42 6.89 -5.18
C LEU A 120 3.04 7.58 -3.98
N VAL A 121 3.19 6.83 -2.90
CA VAL A 121 3.81 7.25 -1.64
C VAL A 121 4.70 6.12 -1.12
N GLN A 122 5.79 6.47 -0.46
CA GLN A 122 6.62 5.49 0.24
C GLN A 122 6.19 5.42 1.70
N ASP A 123 6.11 4.22 2.26
CA ASP A 123 5.94 4.05 3.70
C ASP A 123 7.23 4.45 4.47
N PRO A 124 7.22 4.45 5.82
CA PRO A 124 8.37 4.84 6.62
C PRO A 124 9.65 4.04 6.36
N ASP A 125 9.56 2.82 5.84
CA ASP A 125 10.70 1.95 5.51
C ASP A 125 11.10 1.99 4.03
N GLY A 126 10.25 2.58 3.19
CA GLY A 126 10.48 2.82 1.76
C GLY A 126 9.66 1.94 0.83
N TYR A 127 8.75 1.11 1.36
CA TYR A 127 7.86 0.30 0.54
C TYR A 127 6.97 1.22 -0.31
N LEU A 128 6.96 0.98 -1.61
CA LEU A 128 6.23 1.82 -2.55
C LEU A 128 4.76 1.39 -2.63
N VAL A 129 3.85 2.27 -2.20
CA VAL A 129 2.40 2.05 -2.22
C VAL A 129 1.78 2.87 -3.33
N ARG A 130 1.02 2.22 -4.22
CA ARG A 130 0.29 2.84 -5.34
C ARG A 130 -1.20 2.79 -5.05
N LEU A 131 -1.78 3.93 -4.71
CA LEU A 131 -3.20 4.06 -4.40
C LEU A 131 -3.97 4.37 -5.68
N VAL A 132 -5.06 3.65 -5.93
CA VAL A 132 -5.77 3.64 -7.22
C VAL A 132 -7.28 3.80 -7.02
N GLU A 133 -7.84 4.87 -7.54
CA GLU A 133 -9.29 5.04 -7.73
C GLU A 133 -9.64 4.67 -9.18
N ARG A 134 -10.62 3.78 -9.38
CA ARG A 134 -11.01 3.29 -10.70
C ARG A 134 -11.92 4.29 -11.41
N LEU A 135 -11.55 4.69 -12.63
CA LEU A 135 -12.32 5.62 -13.47
C LEU A 135 -13.21 4.91 -14.50
N GLY A 136 -13.13 3.57 -14.57
CA GLY A 136 -13.84 2.74 -15.54
C GLY A 136 -12.98 2.36 -16.75
N GLU A 137 -13.65 1.90 -17.80
CA GLU A 137 -13.03 1.43 -19.04
C GLU A 137 -13.53 2.23 -20.25
N ARG A 138 -12.69 2.36 -21.28
CA ARG A 138 -13.07 2.96 -22.58
C ARG A 138 -12.48 2.14 -23.73
N ALA A 139 -13.04 2.32 -24.93
CA ALA A 139 -12.49 1.71 -26.13
C ALA A 139 -11.03 2.16 -26.34
N GLY A 140 -10.15 1.21 -26.64
CA GLY A 140 -8.76 1.51 -26.95
C GLY A 140 -8.63 2.33 -28.24
N PRO A 141 -7.51 3.06 -28.42
CA PRO A 141 -7.29 3.87 -29.61
C PRO A 141 -7.29 3.07 -30.92
N ASP A 142 -7.13 1.74 -30.85
CA ASP A 142 -7.12 0.82 -31.99
C ASP A 142 -8.40 -0.03 -32.12
N ALA A 143 -9.42 0.21 -31.27
CA ALA A 143 -10.70 -0.51 -31.35
C ALA A 143 -11.52 0.05 -32.53
N VAL A 144 -11.48 -0.64 -33.67
CA VAL A 144 -12.27 -0.38 -34.89
C VAL A 144 -13.67 -0.95 -34.78
#